data_AF-A0A1H7JDW6-F1
#
_entry.id   AF-A0A1H7JDW6-F1
#
_cell.length_a   1.000
_cell.length_b   1.000
_cell.length_c   1.000
_cell.angle_alpha   90.00
_cell.angle_beta   90.00
_cell.angle_gamma   90.00
#
_symmetry.space_group_name_H-M   'P 1'
#
loop_
_entity.id
_entity.type
_entity.pdbx_description
1 polymer ?
#
loop_
_entity_poly.entity_id
_entity_poly.type
_entity_poly.pdbx_seq_one_letter_code
_entity_poly.pdbx_strand_id
1 'polypeptide(L)'
;MTTEINIVTVCKHCGAAIEQRRGRGRPKEYCPEKNCQAAAKRERELRRATPGLEGALTRAEQLYERMEAGLSAAIEPLAKALAEELSPAGVEAKLSAVQAEAHTRIAIARTEREQAFEQVRLAREATEHARRQAAEMRERKEEAEAERDTALSDAERAREQALAALREAASTERQALQAAEEAARRAELAERRAEEAAQQARTAAEARDQAVRELAERVELAEAQIAAAREEAERRVAEARAKAEEEVTGARTEAERQVAEAGARADRRVTEAEERAARQVAEAQDLAGRRVDEARKEAVQARKEAERAQADSDAAREEAAGAVRERERAERELAAARAREEAAGQERDRAVERAVRAERAAADAERDRAVALNDATQARAQAEELAGKLVAAQEEASAALGRERKTSAREKLRADAAVKERDRLLGELRLERMRLEDVRAELEAARAEAAQLRERAVAAELRASRDG
;
A
#
# COMPACT_ATOMS: atom_id res chain seq x y z
N MET A 1 -48.86 -34.22 24.26
CA MET A 1 -50.23 -34.20 23.74
C MET A 1 -50.47 -35.51 23.03
N THR A 2 -51.08 -36.48 23.69
CA THR A 2 -51.42 -37.79 23.09
C THR A 2 -52.58 -37.58 22.12
N THR A 3 -52.29 -37.65 20.83
CA THR A 3 -53.28 -37.57 19.76
C THR A 3 -54.25 -38.74 19.89
N GLU A 4 -55.46 -38.48 20.40
CA GLU A 4 -56.52 -39.47 20.52
C GLU A 4 -56.96 -39.90 19.12
N ILE A 5 -56.58 -41.11 18.71
CA ILE A 5 -57.03 -41.71 17.46
C ILE A 5 -58.47 -42.19 17.66
N ASN A 6 -59.44 -41.33 17.34
CA ASN A 6 -60.86 -41.68 17.30
C ASN A 6 -61.10 -42.69 16.16
N ILE A 7 -61.57 -43.88 16.50
CA ILE A 7 -61.96 -44.89 15.51
C ILE A 7 -63.34 -44.50 15.01
N VAL A 8 -63.44 -44.08 13.75
CA VAL A 8 -64.72 -43.78 13.10
C VAL A 8 -65.29 -45.07 12.52
N THR A 9 -66.49 -45.46 12.97
CA THR A 9 -67.25 -46.59 12.42
C THR A 9 -68.54 -46.10 11.81
N VAL A 10 -69.00 -46.70 10.73
CA VAL A 10 -70.26 -46.31 10.09
C VAL A 10 -71.48 -46.91 10.79
N CYS A 11 -72.56 -46.13 10.90
CA CYS A 11 -73.86 -46.57 11.43
C CYS A 11 -74.43 -47.70 10.57
N LYS A 12 -74.81 -48.82 11.18
CA LYS A 12 -75.37 -49.98 10.46
C LYS A 12 -76.72 -49.70 9.75
N HIS A 13 -77.40 -48.60 10.05
CA HIS A 13 -78.71 -48.29 9.47
C HIS A 13 -78.66 -47.16 8.43
N CYS A 14 -77.99 -46.05 8.72
CA CYS A 14 -77.95 -44.87 7.84
C CYS A 14 -76.56 -44.56 7.24
N GLY A 15 -75.53 -45.34 7.58
CA GLY A 15 -74.16 -45.15 7.07
C GLY A 15 -73.38 -43.97 7.66
N ALA A 16 -74.00 -43.11 8.48
CA ALA A 16 -73.33 -41.95 9.09
C ALA A 16 -72.12 -42.35 9.94
N ALA A 17 -71.06 -41.54 9.90
CA ALA A 17 -69.87 -41.71 10.73
C ALA A 17 -70.22 -41.61 12.23
N ILE A 18 -69.90 -42.65 12.99
CA ILE A 18 -70.03 -42.72 14.45
C ILE A 18 -68.63 -42.70 15.04
N GLU A 19 -68.34 -41.68 15.84
CA GLU A 19 -67.12 -41.63 16.63
C GLU A 19 -67.18 -42.67 17.77
N GLN A 20 -66.31 -43.68 17.73
CA GLN A 20 -66.17 -44.63 18.83
C GLN A 20 -65.20 -44.07 19.86
N ARG A 21 -65.66 -43.93 21.10
CA ARG A 21 -64.77 -43.68 22.24
C ARG A 21 -64.02 -44.98 22.58
N ARG A 22 -62.69 -44.95 22.61
CA ARG A 22 -61.86 -46.08 23.09
C ARG A 22 -62.07 -46.24 24.61
N GLY A 23 -62.99 -47.12 25.00
CA GLY A 23 -63.23 -47.49 26.39
C GLY A 23 -63.82 -48.90 26.49
N ARG A 24 -63.79 -49.52 27.68
CA ARG A 24 -64.46 -50.81 27.94
C ARG A 24 -65.97 -50.64 27.81
N GLY A 25 -66.48 -50.76 26.59
CA GLY A 25 -67.90 -50.66 26.28
C GLY A 25 -68.19 -51.32 24.94
N ARG A 26 -69.42 -51.82 24.77
CA ARG A 26 -69.87 -52.39 23.49
C ARG A 26 -69.83 -51.29 22.42
N PRO A 27 -69.18 -51.50 21.26
CA PRO A 27 -69.14 -50.51 20.19
C PRO A 27 -70.55 -50.04 19.81
N LYS A 28 -70.71 -48.73 19.61
CA LYS A 28 -72.00 -48.15 19.19
C LYS A 28 -72.26 -48.53 17.73
N GLU A 29 -73.22 -49.41 17.48
CA GLU A 29 -73.53 -49.84 16.09
C GLU A 29 -74.47 -48.90 15.34
N TYR A 30 -75.15 -48.00 16.05
CA TYR A 30 -76.15 -47.09 15.50
C TYR A 30 -75.91 -45.66 16.00
N CYS A 31 -76.12 -44.66 15.13
CA CYS A 31 -75.94 -43.27 15.52
C CYS A 31 -77.07 -42.82 16.47
N PRO A 32 -76.74 -42.00 17.49
CA PRO A 32 -77.72 -41.52 18.45
C PRO A 32 -78.65 -40.44 17.85
N GLU A 33 -78.16 -39.68 16.87
CA GLU A 33 -78.83 -38.46 16.39
C GLU A 33 -80.14 -38.71 15.64
N LYS A 34 -80.26 -39.82 14.91
CA LYS A 34 -81.41 -40.08 14.02
C LYS A 34 -82.31 -41.23 14.49
N ASN A 35 -82.25 -41.61 15.77
CA ASN A 35 -83.00 -42.75 16.32
C ASN A 35 -82.82 -44.06 15.51
N CYS A 36 -81.66 -44.25 14.88
CA CYS A 36 -81.41 -45.35 13.95
C CYS A 36 -81.52 -46.73 14.61
N GLN A 37 -81.23 -46.82 15.92
CA GLN A 37 -81.42 -48.06 16.68
C GLN A 37 -82.91 -48.44 16.79
N ALA A 38 -83.78 -47.46 17.05
CA ALA A 38 -85.22 -47.67 17.14
C ALA A 38 -85.84 -47.96 15.77
N ALA A 39 -85.34 -47.30 14.72
CA ALA A 39 -85.73 -47.59 13.33
C ALA A 39 -85.34 -49.02 12.92
N ALA A 40 -84.09 -49.42 13.15
CA ALA A 40 -83.63 -50.79 12.89
C ALA A 40 -84.37 -51.84 13.75
N LYS A 41 -84.80 -51.49 14.96
CA LYS A 41 -85.65 -52.35 15.81
C LYS A 41 -87.05 -52.51 15.19
N ARG A 42 -87.72 -51.41 14.84
CA ARG A 42 -89.02 -51.42 14.15
C ARG A 42 -88.96 -52.20 12.84
N GLU A 43 -87.90 -52.03 12.05
CA GLU A 43 -87.70 -52.78 10.80
C GLU A 43 -87.58 -54.29 11.07
N ARG A 44 -86.86 -54.70 12.12
CA ARG A 44 -86.76 -56.12 12.52
C ARG A 44 -88.08 -56.67 13.05
N GLU A 45 -88.86 -55.87 13.77
CA GLU A 45 -90.19 -56.23 14.25
C GLU A 45 -91.17 -56.36 13.09
N LEU A 46 -91.14 -55.43 12.12
CA LEU A 46 -91.91 -55.49 10.88
C LEU A 46 -91.58 -56.77 10.09
N ARG A 47 -90.28 -57.11 9.97
CA ARG A 47 -89.82 -58.36 9.32
C ARG A 47 -90.33 -59.63 10.01
N ARG A 48 -90.67 -59.56 11.30
CA ARG A 48 -91.23 -60.69 12.07
C ARG A 48 -92.76 -60.70 12.05
N ALA A 49 -93.41 -59.54 11.97
CA ALA A 49 -94.85 -59.39 12.11
C ALA A 49 -95.64 -59.66 10.81
N THR A 50 -95.03 -59.52 9.63
CA THR A 50 -95.69 -59.76 8.33
C THR A 50 -94.94 -60.78 7.46
N PRO A 51 -95.10 -62.09 7.73
CA PRO A 51 -94.72 -63.13 6.77
C PRO A 51 -95.75 -63.17 5.64
N GLY A 52 -95.37 -62.74 4.43
CA GLY A 52 -96.25 -62.75 3.26
C GLY A 52 -95.82 -61.81 2.13
N LEU A 53 -96.60 -61.82 1.05
CA LEU A 53 -96.35 -61.06 -0.19
C LEU A 53 -96.48 -59.54 0.05
N GLU A 54 -97.42 -59.12 0.90
CA GLU A 54 -97.62 -57.71 1.30
C GLU A 54 -96.41 -57.15 2.04
N GLY A 55 -95.83 -57.92 2.97
CA GLY A 55 -94.60 -57.51 3.66
C GLY A 55 -93.38 -57.44 2.74
N ALA A 56 -93.36 -58.19 1.64
CA ALA A 56 -92.31 -58.10 0.62
C ALA A 56 -92.44 -56.82 -0.23
N LEU A 57 -93.68 -56.41 -0.55
CA LEU A 57 -93.95 -55.16 -1.27
C LEU A 57 -93.57 -53.93 -0.44
N THR A 58 -93.96 -53.87 0.84
CA THR A 58 -93.57 -52.76 1.73
C THR A 58 -92.04 -52.64 1.89
N ARG A 59 -91.31 -53.77 1.84
CA ARG A 59 -89.84 -53.76 1.87
C ARG A 59 -89.21 -53.24 0.58
N ALA A 60 -89.80 -53.60 -0.56
CA ALA A 60 -89.36 -53.08 -1.85
C ALA A 60 -89.58 -51.56 -1.90
N GLU A 61 -90.75 -51.07 -1.49
CA GLU A 61 -91.05 -49.64 -1.39
C GLU A 61 -90.06 -48.90 -0.48
N GLN A 62 -89.80 -49.39 0.73
CA GLN A 62 -88.82 -48.78 1.64
C GLN A 62 -87.37 -48.85 1.14
N LEU A 63 -87.05 -49.79 0.25
CA LEU A 63 -85.75 -49.84 -0.42
C LEU A 63 -85.69 -48.79 -1.53
N TYR A 64 -86.75 -48.64 -2.31
CA TYR A 64 -86.87 -47.60 -3.34
C TYR A 64 -86.79 -46.20 -2.74
N GLU A 65 -87.53 -45.90 -1.67
CA GLU A 65 -87.47 -44.59 -0.99
C GLU A 65 -86.06 -44.29 -0.47
N ARG A 66 -85.33 -45.29 0.03
CA ARG A 66 -83.93 -45.12 0.46
C ARG A 66 -82.97 -44.89 -0.70
N MET A 67 -83.16 -45.61 -1.81
CA MET A 67 -82.35 -45.40 -3.01
C MET A 67 -82.62 -44.02 -3.60
N GLU A 68 -83.87 -43.58 -3.65
CA GLU A 68 -84.27 -42.26 -4.14
C GLU A 68 -83.73 -41.15 -3.24
N ALA A 69 -83.87 -41.26 -1.91
CA ALA A 69 -83.32 -40.29 -0.97
C ALA A 69 -81.78 -40.26 -1.02
N GLY A 70 -81.12 -41.41 -1.17
CA GLY A 70 -79.67 -41.51 -1.28
C GLY A 70 -79.14 -40.92 -2.60
N LEU A 71 -79.83 -41.18 -3.72
CA LEU A 71 -79.49 -40.63 -5.02
C LEU A 71 -79.73 -39.12 -5.07
N SER A 72 -80.85 -38.62 -4.57
CA SER A 72 -81.09 -37.17 -4.46
C SER A 72 -80.06 -36.50 -3.56
N ALA A 73 -79.70 -37.08 -2.41
CA ALA A 73 -78.66 -36.54 -1.54
C ALA A 73 -77.26 -36.52 -2.18
N ALA A 74 -76.97 -37.42 -3.12
CA ALA A 74 -75.72 -37.44 -3.87
C ALA A 74 -75.74 -36.50 -5.09
N ILE A 75 -76.89 -36.39 -5.77
CA ILE A 75 -77.06 -35.59 -6.99
C ILE A 75 -77.24 -34.12 -6.64
N GLU A 76 -77.94 -33.77 -5.56
CA GLU A 76 -78.23 -32.38 -5.21
C GLU A 76 -76.97 -31.53 -4.97
N PRO A 77 -75.93 -31.98 -4.25
CA PRO A 77 -74.67 -31.24 -4.12
C PRO A 77 -73.93 -31.10 -5.46
N LEU A 78 -73.96 -32.13 -6.31
CA LEU A 78 -73.34 -32.09 -7.63
C LEU A 78 -74.09 -31.14 -8.56
N ALA A 79 -75.42 -31.11 -8.50
CA ALA A 79 -76.26 -30.21 -9.25
C ALA A 79 -76.07 -28.75 -8.78
N LYS A 80 -75.92 -28.52 -7.47
CA LYS A 80 -75.57 -27.20 -6.92
C LYS A 80 -74.19 -26.75 -7.36
N ALA A 81 -73.17 -27.61 -7.26
CA ALA A 81 -71.83 -27.30 -7.75
C ALA A 81 -71.82 -27.04 -9.26
N LEU A 82 -72.52 -27.85 -10.07
CA LEU A 82 -72.66 -27.62 -11.51
C LEU A 82 -73.44 -26.35 -11.82
N ALA A 83 -74.49 -26.03 -11.06
CA ALA A 83 -75.24 -24.79 -11.23
C ALA A 83 -74.41 -23.57 -10.83
N GLU A 84 -73.64 -23.64 -9.75
CA GLU A 84 -72.69 -22.59 -9.38
C GLU A 84 -71.66 -22.40 -10.50
N GLU A 85 -71.07 -23.49 -11.00
CA GLU A 85 -69.97 -23.43 -11.97
C GLU A 85 -70.38 -23.14 -13.41
N LEU A 86 -71.61 -23.48 -13.80
CA LEU A 86 -72.17 -23.24 -15.14
C LEU A 86 -73.19 -22.10 -15.19
N SER A 87 -73.56 -21.53 -14.04
CA SER A 87 -74.36 -20.30 -14.04
C SER A 87 -73.57 -19.15 -14.67
N PRO A 88 -74.24 -18.23 -15.37
CA PRO A 88 -73.59 -17.01 -15.86
C PRO A 88 -72.81 -16.28 -14.75
N ALA A 89 -73.37 -16.21 -13.54
CA ALA A 89 -72.73 -15.57 -12.39
C ALA A 89 -71.43 -16.28 -11.94
N GLY A 90 -71.39 -17.62 -11.90
CA GLY A 90 -70.18 -18.34 -11.52
C GLY A 90 -69.09 -18.32 -12.60
N VAL A 91 -69.50 -18.34 -13.88
CA VAL A 91 -68.56 -18.15 -15.00
C VAL A 91 -67.97 -16.74 -14.97
N GLU A 92 -68.78 -15.71 -14.73
CA GLU A 92 -68.31 -14.32 -14.56
C GLU A 92 -67.40 -14.15 -13.35
N ALA A 93 -67.69 -14.82 -12.22
CA ALA A 93 -66.84 -14.84 -11.04
C ALA A 93 -65.49 -15.50 -11.33
N LYS A 94 -65.47 -16.62 -12.06
CA LYS A 94 -64.22 -17.28 -12.51
C LYS A 94 -63.42 -16.43 -13.48
N LEU A 95 -64.07 -15.80 -14.45
CA LEU A 95 -63.40 -14.89 -15.38
C LEU A 95 -62.80 -13.70 -14.64
N SER A 96 -63.53 -13.14 -13.67
CA SER A 96 -63.06 -12.05 -12.82
C SER A 96 -61.88 -12.47 -11.94
N ALA A 97 -61.91 -13.68 -11.38
CA ALA A 97 -60.78 -14.24 -10.63
C ALA A 97 -59.54 -14.42 -11.52
N VAL A 98 -59.69 -15.01 -12.71
CA VAL A 98 -58.58 -15.18 -13.68
C VAL A 98 -58.05 -13.83 -14.17
N GLN A 99 -58.92 -12.85 -14.41
CA GLN A 99 -58.51 -11.50 -14.77
C GLN A 99 -57.73 -10.83 -13.63
N ALA A 100 -58.18 -10.96 -12.38
CA ALA A 100 -57.47 -10.44 -11.22
C ALA A 100 -56.09 -11.09 -11.03
N GLU A 101 -55.99 -12.42 -11.21
CA GLU A 101 -54.70 -13.13 -11.22
C GLU A 101 -53.79 -12.65 -12.35
N ALA A 102 -54.33 -12.47 -13.56
CA ALA A 102 -53.57 -11.96 -14.70
C ALA A 102 -53.06 -10.54 -14.46
N HIS A 103 -53.90 -9.64 -13.93
CA HIS A 103 -53.49 -8.29 -13.55
C HIS A 103 -52.41 -8.30 -12.48
N THR A 104 -52.52 -9.19 -11.49
CA THR A 104 -51.51 -9.37 -10.44
C THR A 104 -50.18 -9.84 -11.03
N ARG A 105 -50.19 -10.83 -11.93
CA ARG A 105 -48.98 -11.31 -12.62
C ARG A 105 -48.34 -10.23 -13.48
N ILE A 106 -49.13 -9.43 -14.19
CA ILE A 106 -48.62 -8.30 -14.99
C ILE A 106 -48.00 -7.23 -14.08
N ALA A 107 -48.62 -6.94 -12.93
CA ALA A 107 -48.07 -6.00 -11.96
C ALA A 107 -46.71 -6.49 -11.43
N ILE A 108 -46.61 -7.77 -11.03
CA ILE A 108 -45.36 -8.39 -10.58
C ILE A 108 -44.29 -8.30 -11.68
N ALA A 109 -44.61 -8.72 -12.91
CA ALA A 109 -43.67 -8.68 -14.02
C ALA A 109 -43.18 -7.25 -14.35
N ARG A 110 -44.04 -6.23 -14.18
CA ARG A 110 -43.63 -4.82 -14.33
C ARG A 110 -42.67 -4.38 -13.22
N THR A 111 -42.97 -4.73 -11.97
CA THR A 111 -42.08 -4.41 -10.83
C THR A 111 -40.73 -5.13 -10.95
N GLU A 112 -40.70 -6.39 -11.38
CA GLU A 112 -39.46 -7.14 -11.62
C GLU A 112 -38.66 -6.52 -12.78
N ARG A 113 -39.33 -6.08 -13.85
CA ARG A 113 -38.67 -5.38 -14.96
C ARG A 113 -38.05 -4.06 -14.51
N GLU A 114 -38.76 -3.28 -13.69
CA GLU A 114 -38.24 -2.03 -13.12
C GLU A 114 -37.05 -2.28 -12.20
N GLN A 115 -37.12 -3.29 -11.33
CA GLN A 115 -36.00 -3.72 -10.49
C GLN A 115 -34.80 -4.17 -11.33
N ALA A 116 -35.01 -4.92 -12.41
CA ALA A 116 -33.94 -5.34 -13.30
C ALA A 116 -33.25 -4.14 -13.99
N PHE A 117 -34.02 -3.14 -14.44
CA PHE A 117 -33.45 -1.91 -14.99
C PHE A 117 -32.65 -1.12 -13.95
N GLU A 118 -33.15 -1.04 -12.72
CA GLU A 118 -32.44 -0.37 -11.63
C GLU A 118 -31.12 -1.08 -11.30
N GLN A 119 -31.11 -2.42 -11.24
CA GLN A 119 -29.88 -3.19 -11.04
C GLN A 119 -28.87 -2.97 -12.17
N VAL A 120 -29.33 -2.91 -13.43
CA VAL A 120 -28.45 -2.60 -14.57
C VAL A 120 -27.90 -1.18 -14.48
N ARG A 121 -28.70 -0.21 -14.02
CA ARG A 121 -28.23 1.18 -13.80
C ARG A 121 -27.14 1.23 -12.73
N LEU A 122 -27.40 0.65 -11.56
CA LEU A 122 -26.42 0.59 -10.46
C LEU A 122 -25.13 -0.13 -10.88
N ALA A 123 -25.24 -1.24 -11.62
CA ALA A 123 -24.07 -1.96 -12.14
C ALA A 123 -23.24 -1.11 -13.12
N ARG A 124 -23.88 -0.29 -13.96
CA ARG A 124 -23.18 0.64 -14.87
C ARG A 124 -22.48 1.75 -14.10
N GLU A 125 -23.16 2.39 -13.14
CA GLU A 125 -22.58 3.43 -12.30
C GLU A 125 -21.38 2.90 -11.50
N ALA A 126 -21.48 1.70 -10.93
CA ALA A 126 -20.38 1.02 -10.23
C ALA A 126 -19.20 0.74 -11.17
N THR A 127 -19.46 0.29 -12.40
CA THR A 127 -18.42 0.04 -13.41
C THR A 127 -17.72 1.34 -13.83
N GLU A 128 -18.46 2.42 -14.02
CA GLU A 128 -17.91 3.74 -14.33
C GLU A 128 -17.09 4.32 -13.17
N HIS A 129 -17.54 4.12 -11.93
CA HIS A 129 -16.79 4.50 -10.74
C HIS A 129 -15.48 3.71 -10.63
N ALA A 130 -15.52 2.39 -10.81
CA ALA A 130 -14.33 1.54 -10.83
C ALA A 130 -13.34 1.94 -11.95
N ARG A 131 -13.85 2.33 -13.13
CA ARG A 131 -13.01 2.83 -14.24
C ARG A 131 -12.33 4.15 -13.90
N ARG A 132 -13.05 5.09 -13.26
CA ARG A 132 -12.48 6.37 -12.79
C ARG A 132 -11.39 6.14 -11.75
N GLN A 133 -11.67 5.33 -10.73
CA GLN A 133 -10.66 4.96 -9.73
C GLN A 133 -9.44 4.30 -10.36
N ALA A 134 -9.62 3.38 -11.32
CA ALA A 134 -8.51 2.74 -12.01
C ALA A 134 -7.70 3.72 -12.89
N ALA A 135 -8.33 4.75 -13.44
CA ALA A 135 -7.64 5.80 -14.18
C ALA A 135 -6.83 6.70 -13.24
N GLU A 136 -7.42 7.16 -12.13
CA GLU A 136 -6.74 7.95 -11.10
C GLU A 136 -5.53 7.19 -10.50
N MET A 137 -5.67 5.89 -10.26
CA MET A 137 -4.56 5.07 -9.76
C MET A 137 -3.44 4.89 -10.79
N ARG A 138 -3.74 4.91 -12.09
CA ARG A 138 -2.71 4.89 -13.15
C ARG A 138 -1.98 6.23 -13.22
N GLU A 139 -2.72 7.34 -13.20
CA GLU A 139 -2.14 8.68 -13.19
C GLU A 139 -1.21 8.89 -11.99
N ARG A 140 -1.65 8.54 -10.77
CA ARG A 140 -0.80 8.59 -9.57
C ARG A 140 0.45 7.72 -9.67
N LYS A 141 0.36 6.57 -10.36
CA LYS A 141 1.51 5.71 -10.59
C LYS A 141 2.50 6.36 -11.56
N GLU A 142 2.00 6.92 -12.66
CA GLU A 142 2.82 7.64 -13.65
C GLU A 142 3.50 8.87 -13.03
N GLU A 143 2.79 9.62 -12.19
CA GLU A 143 3.35 10.73 -11.40
C GLU A 143 4.46 10.25 -10.47
N ALA A 144 4.23 9.17 -9.71
CA ALA A 144 5.24 8.60 -8.81
C ALA A 144 6.48 8.06 -9.55
N GLU A 145 6.30 7.47 -10.74
CA GLU A 145 7.40 7.04 -11.60
C GLU A 145 8.20 8.24 -12.13
N ALA A 146 7.53 9.31 -12.56
CA ALA A 146 8.18 10.55 -13.01
C ALA A 146 8.94 11.27 -11.87
N GLU A 147 8.38 11.30 -10.66
CA GLU A 147 9.06 11.82 -9.46
C GLU A 147 10.30 11.00 -9.12
N ARG A 148 10.20 9.66 -9.17
CA ARG A 148 11.34 8.77 -8.93
C ARG A 148 12.45 9.01 -9.95
N ASP A 149 12.12 9.09 -11.23
CA ASP A 149 13.10 9.28 -12.29
C ASP A 149 13.77 10.66 -12.19
N THR A 150 13.01 11.70 -11.79
CA THR A 150 13.56 13.03 -11.46
C THR A 150 14.53 12.95 -10.28
N ALA A 151 14.13 12.28 -9.19
CA ALA A 151 14.98 12.11 -8.01
C ALA A 151 16.27 11.33 -8.31
N LEU A 152 16.20 10.31 -9.18
CA LEU A 152 17.38 9.57 -9.63
C LEU A 152 18.31 10.47 -10.47
N SER A 153 17.78 11.25 -11.41
CA SER A 153 18.57 12.19 -12.20
C SER A 153 19.26 13.25 -11.33
N ASP A 154 18.56 13.77 -10.31
CA ASP A 154 19.15 14.73 -9.39
C ASP A 154 20.22 14.10 -8.49
N ALA A 155 20.03 12.85 -8.05
CA ALA A 155 21.04 12.10 -7.31
C ALA A 155 22.30 11.84 -8.16
N GLU A 156 22.14 11.52 -9.45
CA GLU A 156 23.25 11.37 -10.40
C GLU A 156 24.01 12.68 -10.59
N ARG A 157 23.31 13.79 -10.83
CA ARG A 157 23.93 15.12 -10.93
C ARG A 157 24.67 15.50 -9.66
N ALA A 158 24.09 15.26 -8.48
CA ALA A 158 24.74 15.54 -7.21
C ALA A 158 26.01 14.69 -7.03
N ARG A 159 26.00 13.43 -7.46
CA ARG A 159 27.18 12.55 -7.45
C ARG A 159 28.26 13.06 -8.41
N GLU A 160 27.89 13.48 -9.62
CA GLU A 160 28.84 14.05 -10.59
C GLU A 160 29.47 15.33 -10.06
N GLN A 161 28.68 16.22 -9.48
CA GLN A 161 29.16 17.45 -8.83
C GLN A 161 30.10 17.14 -7.65
N ALA A 162 29.77 16.17 -6.81
CA ALA A 162 30.63 15.76 -5.71
C ALA A 162 31.96 15.19 -6.21
N LEU A 163 31.96 14.37 -7.26
CA LEU A 163 33.17 13.84 -7.88
C LEU A 163 34.01 14.95 -8.56
N ALA A 164 33.37 15.94 -9.18
CA ALA A 164 34.06 17.11 -9.73
C ALA A 164 34.74 17.91 -8.61
N ALA A 165 34.03 18.21 -7.53
CA ALA A 165 34.58 18.92 -6.37
C ALA A 165 35.75 18.15 -5.73
N LEU A 166 35.66 16.82 -5.61
CA LEU A 166 36.77 16.00 -5.11
C LEU A 166 38.00 16.04 -6.04
N ARG A 167 37.80 16.09 -7.37
CA ARG A 167 38.91 16.22 -8.33
C ARG A 167 39.58 17.59 -8.25
N GLU A 168 38.81 18.65 -8.06
CA GLU A 168 39.31 20.01 -7.84
C GLU A 168 40.04 20.14 -6.49
N ALA A 169 39.51 19.54 -5.43
CA ALA A 169 40.20 19.46 -4.15
C ALA A 169 41.53 18.69 -4.27
N ALA A 170 41.55 17.57 -4.99
CA ALA A 170 42.78 16.79 -5.21
C ALA A 170 43.78 17.49 -6.14
N SER A 171 43.34 18.35 -7.06
CA SER A 171 44.26 19.16 -7.89
C SER A 171 44.85 20.32 -7.10
N THR A 172 44.04 21.00 -6.29
CA THR A 172 44.49 22.09 -5.41
C THR A 172 45.44 21.59 -4.32
N GLU A 173 45.18 20.42 -3.72
CA GLU A 173 46.10 19.79 -2.77
C GLU A 173 47.46 19.47 -3.41
N ARG A 174 47.46 18.92 -4.64
CA ARG A 174 48.70 18.66 -5.38
C ARG A 174 49.48 19.95 -5.69
N GLN A 175 48.78 21.01 -6.07
CA GLN A 175 49.41 22.32 -6.30
C GLN A 175 49.99 22.90 -5.01
N ALA A 176 49.28 22.79 -3.89
CA ALA A 176 49.75 23.24 -2.58
C ALA A 176 51.00 22.47 -2.13
N LEU A 177 51.02 21.15 -2.32
CA LEU A 177 52.19 20.31 -2.03
C LEU A 177 53.39 20.69 -2.90
N GLN A 178 53.19 20.89 -4.21
CA GLN A 178 54.25 21.34 -5.11
C GLN A 178 54.80 22.71 -4.71
N ALA A 179 53.92 23.66 -4.39
CA ALA A 179 54.33 24.99 -3.92
C ALA A 179 55.11 24.92 -2.61
N ALA A 180 54.70 24.05 -1.68
CA ALA A 180 55.40 23.83 -0.41
C ALA A 180 56.78 23.18 -0.63
N GLU A 181 56.90 22.20 -1.53
CA GLU A 181 58.20 21.60 -1.90
C GLU A 181 59.13 22.63 -2.56
N GLU A 182 58.62 23.48 -3.45
CA GLU A 182 59.39 24.57 -4.06
C GLU A 182 59.81 25.63 -3.04
N ALA A 183 58.94 25.97 -2.09
CA ALA A 183 59.29 26.85 -0.97
C ALA A 183 60.37 26.23 -0.09
N ALA A 184 60.28 24.95 0.25
CA ALA A 184 61.29 24.23 1.02
C ALA A 184 62.65 24.20 0.31
N ARG A 185 62.68 23.93 -1.01
CA ARG A 185 63.91 23.99 -1.80
C ARG A 185 64.52 25.39 -1.83
N ARG A 186 63.69 26.43 -1.91
CA ARG A 186 64.16 27.84 -1.86
C ARG A 186 64.74 28.16 -0.48
N ALA A 187 64.10 27.71 0.59
CA ALA A 187 64.59 27.88 1.95
C ALA A 187 65.94 27.17 2.17
N GLU A 188 66.07 25.91 1.74
CA GLU A 188 67.34 25.16 1.85
C GLU A 188 68.48 25.83 1.05
N LEU A 189 68.18 26.34 -0.15
CA LEU A 189 69.15 27.10 -0.93
C LEU A 189 69.54 28.42 -0.25
N ALA A 190 68.60 29.09 0.42
CA ALA A 190 68.87 30.30 1.18
C ALA A 190 69.73 30.01 2.43
N GLU A 191 69.45 28.93 3.15
CA GLU A 191 70.25 28.46 4.29
C GLU A 191 71.68 28.14 3.86
N ARG A 192 71.87 27.36 2.79
CA ARG A 192 73.22 27.06 2.27
C ARG A 192 74.00 28.32 1.90
N ARG A 193 73.35 29.30 1.26
CA ARG A 193 73.97 30.60 0.95
C ARG A 193 74.31 31.38 2.21
N ALA A 194 73.46 31.33 3.24
CA ALA A 194 73.72 31.98 4.52
C ALA A 194 74.89 31.32 5.26
N GLU A 195 74.99 29.98 5.24
CA GLU A 195 76.11 29.23 5.79
C GLU A 195 77.43 29.53 5.06
N GLU A 196 77.41 29.54 3.72
CA GLU A 196 78.56 29.92 2.90
C GLU A 196 79.00 31.37 3.20
N ALA A 197 78.06 32.31 3.28
CA ALA A 197 78.35 33.70 3.65
C ALA A 197 78.91 33.80 5.08
N ALA A 198 78.38 33.03 6.03
CA ALA A 198 78.89 32.98 7.40
C ALA A 198 80.30 32.39 7.47
N GLN A 199 80.60 31.36 6.68
CA GLN A 199 81.94 30.79 6.57
C GLN A 199 82.93 31.82 5.96
N GLN A 200 82.52 32.52 4.91
CA GLN A 200 83.32 33.60 4.32
C GLN A 200 83.57 34.74 5.31
N ALA A 201 82.57 35.11 6.10
CA ALA A 201 82.71 36.13 7.14
C ALA A 201 83.69 35.67 8.25
N ARG A 202 83.66 34.39 8.64
CA ARG A 202 84.61 33.83 9.61
C ARG A 202 86.04 33.84 9.09
N THR A 203 86.27 33.38 7.86
CA THR A 203 87.61 33.39 7.27
C THR A 203 88.14 34.81 7.06
N ALA A 204 87.27 35.75 6.69
CA ALA A 204 87.62 37.17 6.62
C ALA A 204 87.97 37.75 8.01
N ALA A 205 87.22 37.39 9.05
CA ALA A 205 87.51 37.81 10.43
C ALA A 205 88.85 37.23 10.93
N GLU A 206 89.12 35.96 10.68
CA GLU A 206 90.40 35.32 11.01
C GLU A 206 91.58 35.98 10.28
N ALA A 207 91.43 36.29 8.99
CA ALA A 207 92.44 37.02 8.22
C ALA A 207 92.67 38.43 8.77
N ARG A 208 91.60 39.13 9.19
CA ARG A 208 91.70 40.44 9.82
C ARG A 208 92.42 40.35 11.17
N ASP A 209 92.09 39.37 11.99
CA ASP A 209 92.70 39.19 13.31
C ASP A 209 94.19 38.80 13.20
N GLN A 210 94.56 38.01 12.19
CA GLN A 210 95.97 37.76 11.84
C GLN A 210 96.68 39.06 11.42
N ALA A 211 96.08 39.85 10.53
CA ALA A 211 96.65 41.13 10.10
C ALA A 211 96.81 42.12 11.27
N VAL A 212 95.89 42.12 12.23
CA VAL A 212 95.98 42.94 13.46
C VAL A 212 97.13 42.46 14.35
N ARG A 213 97.33 41.15 14.51
CA ARG A 213 98.47 40.61 15.28
C ARG A 213 99.80 40.95 14.62
N GLU A 214 99.93 40.76 13.31
CA GLU A 214 101.15 41.14 12.57
C GLU A 214 101.43 42.65 12.67
N LEU A 215 100.38 43.48 12.65
CA LEU A 215 100.52 44.92 12.84
C LEU A 215 100.95 45.25 14.28
N ALA A 216 100.38 44.59 15.29
CA ALA A 216 100.76 44.78 16.69
C ALA A 216 102.22 44.39 16.94
N GLU A 217 102.67 43.24 16.43
CA GLU A 217 104.08 42.81 16.51
C GLU A 217 105.02 43.81 15.83
N ARG A 218 104.62 44.40 14.69
CA ARG A 218 105.39 45.47 14.02
C ARG A 218 105.46 46.75 14.84
N VAL A 219 104.37 47.11 15.52
CA VAL A 219 104.32 48.28 16.40
C VAL A 219 105.20 48.06 17.63
N GLU A 220 105.13 46.90 18.28
CA GLU A 220 106.00 46.56 19.43
C GLU A 220 107.49 46.56 19.04
N LEU A 221 107.84 46.02 17.87
CA LEU A 221 109.20 46.09 17.32
C LEU A 221 109.65 47.54 17.06
N ALA A 222 108.76 48.39 16.52
CA ALA A 222 109.05 49.80 16.29
C ALA A 222 109.22 50.58 17.60
N GLU A 223 108.38 50.30 18.61
CA GLU A 223 108.47 50.91 19.94
C GLU A 223 109.75 50.52 20.67
N ALA A 224 110.17 49.24 20.56
CA ALA A 224 111.45 48.78 21.10
C ALA A 224 112.66 49.47 20.43
N GLN A 225 112.60 49.72 19.11
CA GLN A 225 113.64 50.47 18.39
C GLN A 225 113.68 51.95 18.81
N ILE A 226 112.51 52.56 19.05
CA ILE A 226 112.42 53.95 19.55
C ILE A 226 112.97 54.05 20.98
N ALA A 227 112.68 53.09 21.85
CA ALA A 227 113.21 53.05 23.22
C ALA A 227 114.74 52.90 23.24
N ALA A 228 115.29 51.99 22.41
CA ALA A 228 116.74 51.81 22.27
C ALA A 228 117.43 53.07 21.75
N ALA A 229 116.83 53.77 20.77
CA ALA A 229 117.36 55.02 20.23
C ALA A 229 117.34 56.17 21.26
N ARG A 230 116.34 56.19 22.17
CA ARG A 230 116.25 57.18 23.26
C ARG A 230 117.31 56.94 24.34
N GLU A 231 117.54 55.70 24.77
CA GLU A 231 118.62 55.41 25.72
C GLU A 231 120.01 55.73 25.17
N GLU A 232 120.25 55.49 23.87
CA GLU A 232 121.54 55.82 23.25
C GLU A 232 121.74 57.34 23.13
N ALA A 233 120.66 58.10 22.88
CA ALA A 233 120.69 59.56 22.89
C ALA A 233 120.96 60.12 24.31
N GLU A 234 120.36 59.54 25.34
CA GLU A 234 120.55 59.98 26.73
C GLU A 234 121.96 59.70 27.26
N ARG A 235 122.57 58.57 26.89
CA ARG A 235 123.98 58.28 27.24
C ARG A 235 124.95 59.29 26.62
N ARG A 236 124.71 59.70 25.37
CA ARG A 236 125.53 60.72 24.69
C ARG A 236 125.36 62.12 25.28
N VAL A 237 124.18 62.44 25.82
CA VAL A 237 123.92 63.72 26.51
C VAL A 237 124.54 63.74 27.91
N ALA A 238 124.59 62.61 28.63
CA ALA A 238 125.21 62.50 29.93
C ALA A 238 126.76 62.56 29.87
N GLU A 239 127.39 61.91 28.89
CA GLU A 239 128.84 61.99 28.66
C GLU A 239 129.31 63.40 28.24
N ALA A 240 128.46 64.15 27.53
CA ALA A 240 128.75 65.52 27.12
C ALA A 240 128.67 66.54 28.27
N ARG A 241 127.83 66.29 29.28
CA ARG A 241 127.66 67.20 30.44
C ARG A 241 128.79 67.08 31.47
N ALA A 242 129.38 65.90 31.65
CA ALA A 242 130.47 65.68 32.62
C ALA A 242 131.83 66.26 32.15
N LYS A 243 132.04 66.43 30.84
CA LYS A 243 133.28 67.04 30.29
C LYS A 243 133.21 68.56 30.15
N ALA A 244 132.01 69.14 30.26
CA ALA A 244 131.77 70.57 29.99
C ALA A 244 131.89 71.47 31.23
N GLU A 245 131.93 70.92 32.46
CA GLU A 245 132.02 71.73 33.68
C GLU A 245 133.45 72.12 34.09
N GLU A 246 134.50 71.52 33.51
CA GLU A 246 135.90 71.75 33.87
C GLU A 246 136.61 72.84 33.02
N GLU A 247 136.11 73.14 31.82
CA GLU A 247 136.72 74.12 30.89
C GLU A 247 136.07 75.53 30.91
N VAL A 248 134.99 75.71 31.70
CA VAL A 248 134.10 76.89 31.65
C VAL A 248 134.59 78.12 32.43
N THR A 249 135.66 78.02 33.23
CA THR A 249 136.29 79.21 33.85
C THR A 249 137.37 79.88 32.99
N GLY A 250 137.81 79.26 31.88
CA GLY A 250 138.86 79.79 31.01
C GLY A 250 138.39 80.36 29.67
N ALA A 251 137.26 79.89 29.11
CA ALA A 251 136.87 80.16 27.73
C ALA A 251 135.73 81.19 27.57
N ARG A 252 135.41 81.97 28.62
CA ARG A 252 134.27 82.92 28.65
C ARG A 252 134.45 84.17 27.79
N THR A 253 135.64 84.44 27.24
CA THR A 253 135.90 85.60 26.37
C THR A 253 136.03 85.24 24.88
N GLU A 254 136.06 83.95 24.51
CA GLU A 254 136.17 83.49 23.12
C GLU A 254 134.84 82.91 22.57
N ALA A 255 133.93 82.49 23.45
CA ALA A 255 132.68 81.80 23.10
C ALA A 255 131.54 82.70 22.57
N GLU A 256 131.57 84.01 22.85
CA GLU A 256 130.53 84.93 22.34
C GLU A 256 130.53 85.07 20.80
N ARG A 257 131.61 84.66 20.13
CA ARG A 257 131.72 84.71 18.66
C ARG A 257 131.21 83.45 17.93
N GLN A 258 130.99 82.33 18.62
CA GLN A 258 130.51 81.06 18.02
C GLN A 258 129.05 80.73 18.32
N VAL A 259 128.43 81.38 19.31
CA VAL A 259 127.00 81.22 19.66
C VAL A 259 126.06 81.69 18.54
N ALA A 260 126.49 82.63 17.69
CA ALA A 260 125.70 83.11 16.56
C ALA A 260 125.58 82.08 15.40
N GLU A 261 126.53 81.15 15.26
CA GLU A 261 126.53 80.16 14.17
C GLU A 261 125.84 78.83 14.55
N ALA A 262 125.77 78.52 15.85
CA ALA A 262 125.10 77.31 16.36
C ALA A 262 123.56 77.45 16.43
N GLY A 263 123.04 78.65 16.69
CA GLY A 263 121.58 78.92 16.73
C GLY A 263 120.87 78.62 15.41
N ALA A 264 121.48 78.99 14.28
CA ALA A 264 120.87 78.80 12.96
C ALA A 264 120.84 77.33 12.45
N ARG A 265 121.52 76.40 13.14
CA ARG A 265 121.47 74.95 12.84
C ARG A 265 120.55 74.18 13.79
N ALA A 266 120.30 74.69 14.99
CA ALA A 266 119.32 74.13 15.92
C ALA A 266 117.88 74.40 15.44
N ASP A 267 117.58 75.61 14.98
CA ASP A 267 116.23 75.98 14.52
C ASP A 267 115.78 75.20 13.27
N ARG A 268 116.70 74.79 12.39
CA ARG A 268 116.39 73.95 11.22
C ARG A 268 116.08 72.50 11.57
N ARG A 269 116.65 71.97 12.67
CA ARG A 269 116.38 70.59 13.10
C ARG A 269 115.10 70.47 13.92
N VAL A 270 114.71 71.53 14.63
CA VAL A 270 113.43 71.60 15.34
C VAL A 270 112.28 71.72 14.34
N THR A 271 112.39 72.59 13.33
CA THR A 271 111.37 72.71 12.27
C THR A 271 111.21 71.43 11.43
N GLU A 272 112.30 70.75 11.07
CA GLU A 272 112.21 69.47 10.35
C GLU A 272 111.65 68.31 11.22
N ALA A 273 111.85 68.35 12.53
CA ALA A 273 111.29 67.35 13.45
C ALA A 273 109.79 67.59 13.71
N GLU A 274 109.38 68.86 13.85
CA GLU A 274 107.98 69.26 13.97
C GLU A 274 107.18 68.96 12.70
N GLU A 275 107.76 69.18 11.51
CA GLU A 275 107.11 68.81 10.24
C GLU A 275 106.96 67.30 10.07
N ARG A 276 107.91 66.49 10.53
CA ARG A 276 107.79 65.01 10.49
C ARG A 276 106.76 64.51 11.50
N ALA A 277 106.72 65.08 12.69
CA ALA A 277 105.70 64.77 13.69
C ALA A 277 104.29 65.19 13.22
N ALA A 278 104.15 66.35 12.59
CA ALA A 278 102.89 66.82 12.02
C ALA A 278 102.40 65.92 10.87
N ARG A 279 103.30 65.43 10.01
CA ARG A 279 102.95 64.47 8.94
C ARG A 279 102.53 63.11 9.49
N GLN A 280 103.20 62.60 10.53
CA GLN A 280 102.82 61.33 11.17
C GLN A 280 101.47 61.42 11.91
N VAL A 281 101.18 62.55 12.55
CA VAL A 281 99.88 62.79 13.18
C VAL A 281 98.77 62.93 12.13
N ALA A 282 99.04 63.62 11.01
CA ALA A 282 98.08 63.73 9.91
C ALA A 282 97.80 62.37 9.24
N GLU A 283 98.82 61.55 8.97
CA GLU A 283 98.63 60.20 8.41
C GLU A 283 97.91 59.25 9.37
N ALA A 284 98.19 59.33 10.68
CA ALA A 284 97.48 58.55 11.69
C ALA A 284 96.00 58.98 11.81
N GLN A 285 95.71 60.27 11.69
CA GLN A 285 94.34 60.81 11.69
C GLN A 285 93.58 60.39 10.42
N ASP A 286 94.22 60.36 9.27
CA ASP A 286 93.63 59.89 8.00
C ASP A 286 93.30 58.39 8.04
N LEU A 287 94.19 57.57 8.59
CA LEU A 287 93.97 56.13 8.79
C LEU A 287 92.87 55.86 9.83
N ALA A 288 92.80 56.65 10.91
CA ALA A 288 91.72 56.57 11.88
C ALA A 288 90.38 56.98 11.27
N GLY A 289 90.35 58.03 10.45
CA GLY A 289 89.17 58.47 9.71
C GLY A 289 88.63 57.38 8.79
N ARG A 290 89.49 56.75 7.99
CA ARG A 290 89.10 55.65 7.09
C ARG A 290 88.53 54.45 7.85
N ARG A 291 89.12 54.08 9.00
CA ARG A 291 88.61 52.98 9.84
C ARG A 291 87.24 53.30 10.46
N VAL A 292 87.00 54.54 10.86
CA VAL A 292 85.69 54.97 11.36
C VAL A 292 84.63 54.97 10.24
N ASP A 293 84.99 55.40 9.04
CA ASP A 293 84.08 55.36 7.89
C ASP A 293 83.76 53.93 7.42
N GLU A 294 84.75 53.04 7.48
CA GLU A 294 84.58 51.61 7.17
C GLU A 294 83.69 50.92 8.21
N ALA A 295 83.93 51.15 9.51
CA ALA A 295 83.07 50.66 10.58
C ALA A 295 81.63 51.22 10.51
N ARG A 296 81.46 52.48 10.06
CA ARG A 296 80.12 53.05 9.82
C ARG A 296 79.42 52.39 8.63
N LYS A 297 80.14 52.08 7.56
CA LYS A 297 79.57 51.34 6.41
C LYS A 297 79.15 49.94 6.80
N GLU A 298 79.99 49.22 7.55
CA GLU A 298 79.66 47.90 8.10
C GLU A 298 78.44 47.95 9.03
N ALA A 299 78.35 48.93 9.92
CA ALA A 299 77.20 49.10 10.81
C ALA A 299 75.90 49.40 10.05
N VAL A 300 75.95 50.21 8.99
CA VAL A 300 74.79 50.46 8.11
C VAL A 300 74.39 49.19 7.34
N GLN A 301 75.36 48.40 6.91
CA GLN A 301 75.10 47.16 6.18
C GLN A 301 74.48 46.10 7.10
N ALA A 302 75.01 45.92 8.30
CA ALA A 302 74.43 45.04 9.32
C ALA A 302 73.00 45.46 9.70
N ARG A 303 72.71 46.78 9.74
CA ARG A 303 71.35 47.27 9.98
C ARG A 303 70.38 46.93 8.85
N LYS A 304 70.82 47.06 7.59
CA LYS A 304 70.03 46.68 6.42
C LYS A 304 69.78 45.17 6.35
N GLU A 305 70.76 44.36 6.77
CA GLU A 305 70.61 42.91 6.85
C GLU A 305 69.63 42.51 7.96
N ALA A 306 69.68 43.17 9.12
CA ALA A 306 68.71 42.97 10.19
C ALA A 306 67.28 43.37 9.80
N GLU A 307 67.12 44.50 9.08
CA GLU A 307 65.81 44.93 8.54
C GLU A 307 65.27 43.95 7.51
N ARG A 308 66.13 43.39 6.64
CA ARG A 308 65.74 42.33 5.70
C ARG A 308 65.31 41.05 6.42
N ALA A 309 66.07 40.61 7.41
CA ALA A 309 65.72 39.43 8.20
C ALA A 309 64.39 39.61 8.97
N GLN A 310 64.09 40.82 9.46
CA GLN A 310 62.79 41.13 10.04
C GLN A 310 61.67 41.08 9.01
N ALA A 311 61.85 41.69 7.83
CA ALA A 311 60.87 41.65 6.76
C ALA A 311 60.58 40.22 6.28
N ASP A 312 61.62 39.39 6.16
CA ASP A 312 61.49 37.97 5.79
C ASP A 312 60.77 37.17 6.89
N SER A 313 61.04 37.46 8.17
CA SER A 313 60.34 36.83 9.29
C SER A 313 58.85 37.22 9.35
N ASP A 314 58.51 38.46 9.04
CA ASP A 314 57.13 38.92 9.02
C ASP A 314 56.37 38.35 7.81
N ALA A 315 57.02 38.27 6.64
CA ALA A 315 56.48 37.59 5.47
C ALA A 315 56.21 36.09 5.76
N ALA A 316 57.14 35.39 6.39
CA ALA A 316 56.96 33.98 6.77
C ALA A 316 55.81 33.79 7.77
N ARG A 317 55.59 34.74 8.69
CA ARG A 317 54.45 34.71 9.63
C ARG A 317 53.12 34.93 8.92
N GLU A 318 53.07 35.85 7.95
CA GLU A 318 51.86 36.06 7.15
C GLU A 318 51.54 34.83 6.28
N GLU A 319 52.55 34.19 5.69
CA GLU A 319 52.40 32.95 4.92
C GLU A 319 51.90 31.80 5.81
N ALA A 320 52.45 31.64 7.01
CA ALA A 320 51.99 30.65 7.99
C ALA A 320 50.54 30.92 8.44
N ALA A 321 50.18 32.19 8.68
CA ALA A 321 48.81 32.58 8.99
C ALA A 321 47.86 32.33 7.80
N GLY A 322 48.33 32.50 6.56
CA GLY A 322 47.63 32.13 5.34
C GLY A 322 47.37 30.63 5.26
N ALA A 323 48.39 29.81 5.48
CA ALA A 323 48.29 28.35 5.46
C ALA A 323 47.32 27.82 6.52
N VAL A 324 47.30 28.42 7.73
CA VAL A 324 46.32 28.05 8.77
C VAL A 324 44.90 28.38 8.33
N ARG A 325 44.65 29.55 7.72
CA ARG A 325 43.31 29.91 7.22
C ARG A 325 42.84 28.99 6.09
N GLU A 326 43.73 28.60 5.18
CA GLU A 326 43.40 27.62 4.13
C GLU A 326 43.11 26.24 4.71
N ARG A 327 43.86 25.80 5.74
CA ARG A 327 43.57 24.55 6.45
C ARG A 327 42.21 24.58 7.13
N GLU A 328 41.88 25.67 7.83
CA GLU A 328 40.57 25.86 8.45
C GLU A 328 39.43 25.87 7.41
N ARG A 329 39.68 26.45 6.23
CA ARG A 329 38.71 26.44 5.12
C ARG A 329 38.51 25.04 4.57
N ALA A 330 39.58 24.29 4.33
CA ALA A 330 39.52 22.90 3.90
C ALA A 330 38.82 21.99 4.93
N GLU A 331 39.08 22.20 6.22
CA GLU A 331 38.39 21.48 7.32
C GLU A 331 36.88 21.77 7.32
N ARG A 332 36.47 23.03 7.10
CA ARG A 332 35.04 23.39 6.97
C ARG A 332 34.40 22.79 5.72
N GLU A 333 35.11 22.75 4.60
CA GLU A 333 34.63 22.14 3.36
C GLU A 333 34.47 20.62 3.50
N LEU A 334 35.41 19.94 4.17
CA LEU A 334 35.29 18.52 4.53
C LEU A 334 34.11 18.25 5.47
N ALA A 335 33.90 19.11 6.49
CA ALA A 335 32.74 19.00 7.37
C ALA A 335 31.42 19.18 6.60
N ALA A 336 31.37 20.15 5.68
CA ALA A 336 30.21 20.37 4.81
C ALA A 336 29.98 19.23 3.79
N ALA A 337 31.06 18.58 3.32
CA ALA A 337 30.95 17.40 2.47
C ALA A 337 30.39 16.20 3.24
N ARG A 338 30.87 15.94 4.46
CA ARG A 338 30.32 14.89 5.34
C ARG A 338 28.86 15.12 5.68
N ALA A 339 28.48 16.35 6.01
CA ALA A 339 27.07 16.69 6.27
C ALA A 339 26.17 16.43 5.05
N ARG A 340 26.67 16.71 3.83
CA ARG A 340 25.96 16.39 2.58
C ARG A 340 25.84 14.89 2.33
N GLU A 341 26.89 14.13 2.63
CA GLU A 341 26.87 12.66 2.52
C GLU A 341 25.88 12.03 3.51
N GLU A 342 25.85 12.50 4.76
CA GLU A 342 24.89 12.06 5.78
C GLU A 342 23.45 12.41 5.39
N ALA A 343 23.21 13.63 4.87
CA ALA A 343 21.91 14.03 4.37
C ALA A 343 21.46 13.17 3.18
N ALA A 344 22.36 12.88 2.24
CA ALA A 344 22.09 11.96 1.13
C ALA A 344 21.86 10.52 1.62
N GLY A 345 22.54 10.09 2.68
CA GLY A 345 22.28 8.83 3.39
C GLY A 345 20.86 8.76 3.93
N GLN A 346 20.43 9.79 4.68
CA GLN A 346 19.07 9.87 5.23
C GLN A 346 17.99 9.88 4.14
N GLU A 347 18.21 10.56 3.02
CA GLU A 347 17.27 10.53 1.90
C GLU A 347 17.21 9.16 1.22
N ARG A 348 18.34 8.44 1.10
CA ARG A 348 18.35 7.05 0.62
C ARG A 348 17.56 6.15 1.57
N ASP A 349 17.76 6.28 2.88
CA ASP A 349 17.04 5.48 3.87
C ASP A 349 15.52 5.75 3.82
N ARG A 350 15.12 7.02 3.70
CA ARG A 350 13.72 7.40 3.48
C ARG A 350 13.16 6.84 2.17
N ALA A 351 13.93 6.84 1.10
CA ALA A 351 13.52 6.27 -0.18
C ALA A 351 13.35 4.75 -0.08
N VAL A 352 14.25 4.05 0.63
CA VAL A 352 14.13 2.61 0.91
C VAL A 352 12.90 2.32 1.77
N GLU A 353 12.63 3.10 2.82
CA GLU A 353 11.41 2.94 3.61
C GLU A 353 10.13 3.16 2.78
N ARG A 354 10.12 4.16 1.88
CA ARG A 354 9.01 4.38 0.95
C ARG A 354 8.83 3.19 0.01
N ALA A 355 9.91 2.64 -0.53
CA ALA A 355 9.88 1.47 -1.40
C ALA A 355 9.36 0.22 -0.66
N VAL A 356 9.83 -0.03 0.57
CA VAL A 356 9.36 -1.16 1.40
C VAL A 356 7.88 -1.00 1.76
N ARG A 357 7.41 0.21 2.05
CA ARG A 357 5.97 0.46 2.26
C ARG A 357 5.16 0.22 0.99
N ALA A 358 5.66 0.65 -0.16
CA ALA A 358 5.01 0.42 -1.45
C ALA A 358 4.93 -1.08 -1.80
N GLU A 359 6.00 -1.85 -1.56
CA GLU A 359 6.00 -3.31 -1.75
C GLU A 359 5.00 -3.99 -0.82
N ARG A 360 4.94 -3.60 0.46
CA ARG A 360 3.94 -4.13 1.39
C ARG A 360 2.52 -3.83 0.93
N ALA A 361 2.25 -2.59 0.51
CA ALA A 361 0.94 -2.21 -0.02
C ALA A 361 0.59 -2.99 -1.30
N ALA A 362 1.56 -3.25 -2.18
CA ALA A 362 1.35 -4.07 -3.37
C ALA A 362 1.06 -5.54 -3.01
N ALA A 363 1.80 -6.12 -2.05
CA ALA A 363 1.57 -7.47 -1.56
C ALA A 363 0.20 -7.61 -0.87
N ASP A 364 -0.24 -6.59 -0.12
CA ASP A 364 -1.57 -6.52 0.48
C ASP A 364 -2.66 -6.49 -0.59
N ALA A 365 -2.51 -5.63 -1.60
CA ALA A 365 -3.45 -5.55 -2.72
C ALA A 365 -3.51 -6.87 -3.53
N GLU A 366 -2.39 -7.58 -3.68
CA GLU A 366 -2.36 -8.89 -4.34
C GLU A 366 -3.07 -9.96 -3.51
N ARG A 367 -2.91 -9.95 -2.18
CA ARG A 367 -3.66 -10.81 -1.26
C ARG A 367 -5.16 -10.55 -1.35
N ASP A 368 -5.56 -9.28 -1.32
CA ASP A 368 -6.97 -8.89 -1.43
C ASP A 368 -7.57 -9.32 -2.76
N ARG A 369 -6.81 -9.19 -3.86
CA ARG A 369 -7.22 -9.68 -5.18
C ARG A 369 -7.37 -11.20 -5.20
N ALA A 370 -6.47 -11.94 -4.55
CA ALA A 370 -6.56 -13.40 -4.46
C ALA A 370 -7.79 -13.84 -3.65
N VAL A 371 -8.11 -13.14 -2.55
CA VAL A 371 -9.33 -13.38 -1.77
C VAL A 371 -10.56 -13.10 -2.63
N ALA A 372 -10.62 -11.95 -3.31
CA ALA A 372 -11.75 -11.60 -4.17
C ALA A 372 -11.97 -12.60 -5.33
N LEU A 373 -10.89 -13.15 -5.90
CA LEU A 373 -10.98 -14.20 -6.91
C LEU A 373 -11.53 -15.51 -6.34
N ASN A 374 -11.11 -15.89 -5.12
CA ASN A 374 -11.65 -17.07 -4.44
C ASN A 374 -13.13 -16.89 -4.06
N ASP A 375 -13.52 -15.71 -3.61
CA ASP A 375 -14.92 -15.42 -3.31
C ASP A 375 -15.77 -15.48 -4.59
N ALA A 376 -15.25 -14.96 -5.71
CA ALA A 376 -15.92 -15.04 -7.00
C ALA A 376 -16.06 -16.48 -7.51
N THR A 377 -15.05 -17.34 -7.32
CA THR A 377 -15.15 -18.77 -7.70
C THR A 377 -16.12 -19.51 -6.81
N GLN A 378 -16.15 -19.23 -5.49
CA GLN A 378 -17.15 -19.80 -4.58
C GLN A 378 -18.57 -19.35 -4.93
N ALA A 379 -18.76 -18.06 -5.20
CA ALA A 379 -20.05 -17.53 -5.62
C ALA A 379 -20.54 -18.17 -6.93
N ARG A 380 -19.62 -18.41 -7.88
CA ARG A 380 -19.93 -19.14 -9.11
C ARG A 380 -20.30 -20.60 -8.86
N ALA A 381 -19.58 -21.31 -7.99
CA ALA A 381 -19.90 -22.68 -7.63
C ALA A 381 -21.27 -22.79 -6.95
N GLN A 382 -21.59 -21.84 -6.05
CA GLN A 382 -22.91 -21.74 -5.43
C GLN A 382 -24.01 -21.43 -6.46
N ALA A 383 -23.75 -20.55 -7.42
CA ALA A 383 -24.70 -20.26 -8.50
C ALA A 383 -24.94 -21.49 -9.39
N GLU A 384 -23.90 -22.25 -9.71
CA GLU A 384 -24.00 -23.51 -10.46
C GLU A 384 -24.76 -24.58 -9.67
N GLU A 385 -24.54 -24.69 -8.35
CA GLU A 385 -25.29 -25.59 -7.46
C GLU A 385 -26.79 -25.21 -7.40
N LEU A 386 -27.09 -23.92 -7.23
CA LEU A 386 -28.46 -23.41 -7.22
C LEU A 386 -29.14 -23.60 -8.58
N ALA A 387 -28.42 -23.39 -9.68
CA ALA A 387 -28.92 -23.68 -11.02
C ALA A 387 -29.23 -25.18 -11.20
N GLY A 388 -28.36 -26.07 -10.70
CA GLY A 388 -28.61 -27.51 -10.68
C GLY A 388 -29.86 -27.88 -9.88
N LYS A 389 -30.05 -27.29 -8.69
CA LYS A 389 -31.25 -27.48 -7.87
C LYS A 389 -32.52 -26.99 -8.56
N LEU A 390 -32.45 -25.86 -9.27
CA LEU A 390 -33.59 -25.32 -10.03
C LEU A 390 -33.97 -26.24 -11.20
N VAL A 391 -32.99 -26.78 -11.93
CA VAL A 391 -33.25 -27.74 -13.00
C VAL A 391 -33.88 -29.01 -12.44
N ALA A 392 -33.34 -29.57 -11.34
CA ALA A 392 -33.92 -30.74 -10.68
C ALA A 392 -35.36 -30.49 -10.21
N ALA A 393 -35.63 -29.31 -9.62
CA ALA A 393 -36.97 -28.93 -9.20
C ALA A 393 -37.94 -28.76 -10.39
N GLN A 394 -37.47 -28.22 -11.52
CA GLN A 394 -38.25 -28.12 -12.75
C GLN A 394 -38.57 -29.51 -13.34
N GLU A 395 -37.60 -30.42 -13.35
CA GLU A 395 -37.80 -31.80 -13.78
C GLU A 395 -38.80 -32.53 -12.89
N GLU A 396 -38.68 -32.41 -11.56
CA GLU A 396 -39.64 -32.97 -10.60
C GLU A 396 -41.05 -32.40 -10.77
N ALA A 397 -41.17 -31.08 -10.95
CA ALA A 397 -42.45 -30.42 -11.20
C ALA A 397 -43.06 -30.89 -12.53
N SER A 398 -42.27 -31.00 -13.59
CA SER A 398 -42.75 -31.50 -14.89
C SER A 398 -43.16 -32.97 -14.82
N ALA A 399 -42.44 -33.80 -14.05
CA ALA A 399 -42.79 -35.19 -13.79
C ALA A 399 -44.07 -35.31 -12.95
N ALA A 400 -44.24 -34.44 -11.96
CA ALA A 400 -45.47 -34.36 -11.16
C ALA A 400 -46.68 -33.97 -12.01
N LEU A 401 -46.56 -32.93 -12.84
CA LEU A 401 -47.59 -32.54 -13.82
C LEU A 401 -47.88 -33.66 -14.82
N GLY A 402 -46.85 -34.40 -15.25
CA GLY A 402 -47.00 -35.59 -16.09
C GLY A 402 -47.78 -36.72 -15.40
N ARG A 403 -47.57 -36.93 -14.10
CA ARG A 403 -48.32 -37.89 -13.29
C ARG A 403 -49.78 -37.46 -13.13
N GLU A 404 -50.04 -36.19 -12.84
CA GLU A 404 -51.39 -35.63 -12.73
C GLU A 404 -52.17 -35.69 -14.05
N ARG A 405 -51.50 -35.41 -15.18
CA ARG A 405 -52.13 -35.57 -16.50
C ARG A 405 -52.50 -37.03 -16.77
N LYS A 406 -51.66 -37.99 -16.36
CA LYS A 406 -51.95 -39.42 -16.50
C LYS A 406 -53.09 -39.88 -15.59
N THR A 407 -53.17 -39.40 -14.35
CA THR A 407 -54.29 -39.72 -13.44
C THR A 407 -55.58 -39.10 -13.96
N SER A 408 -55.56 -37.82 -14.35
CA SER A 408 -56.72 -37.14 -14.94
C SER A 408 -57.19 -37.82 -16.23
N ALA A 409 -56.27 -38.26 -17.11
CA ALA A 409 -56.63 -39.01 -18.31
C ALA A 409 -57.26 -40.37 -17.97
N ARG A 410 -56.76 -41.09 -16.96
CA ARG A 410 -57.36 -42.35 -16.49
C ARG A 410 -58.73 -42.14 -15.88
N GLU A 411 -58.92 -41.05 -15.14
CA GLU A 411 -60.22 -40.68 -14.57
C GLU A 411 -61.22 -40.30 -15.66
N LYS A 412 -60.80 -39.53 -16.67
CA LYS A 412 -61.64 -39.24 -17.85
C LYS A 412 -62.05 -40.52 -18.56
N LEU A 413 -61.13 -41.45 -18.81
CA LEU A 413 -61.46 -42.74 -19.42
C LEU A 413 -62.41 -43.58 -18.56
N ARG A 414 -62.29 -43.55 -17.22
CA ARG A 414 -63.23 -44.20 -16.31
C ARG A 414 -64.60 -43.54 -16.35
N ALA A 415 -64.66 -42.20 -16.39
CA ALA A 415 -65.91 -41.46 -16.52
C ALA A 415 -66.60 -41.78 -17.86
N ASP A 416 -65.86 -41.79 -18.97
CA ASP A 416 -66.39 -42.14 -20.28
C ASP A 416 -66.90 -43.59 -20.34
N ALA A 417 -66.18 -44.52 -19.69
CA ALA A 417 -66.63 -45.91 -19.56
C ALA A 417 -67.92 -46.01 -18.75
N ALA A 418 -68.02 -45.29 -17.62
CA ALA A 418 -69.23 -45.25 -16.80
C ALA A 418 -70.43 -44.63 -17.56
N VAL A 419 -70.19 -43.60 -18.38
CA VAL A 419 -71.22 -43.01 -19.26
C VAL A 419 -71.71 -44.03 -20.28
N LYS A 420 -70.80 -44.75 -20.95
CA LYS A 420 -71.16 -45.81 -21.92
C LYS A 420 -71.93 -46.95 -21.26
N GLU A 421 -71.55 -47.35 -20.06
CA GLU A 421 -72.24 -48.40 -19.30
C GLU A 421 -73.63 -47.95 -18.87
N ARG A 422 -73.78 -46.71 -18.38
CA ARG A 422 -75.09 -46.10 -18.12
C ARG A 422 -75.96 -46.08 -19.37
N ASP A 423 -75.42 -45.65 -20.51
CA ASP A 423 -76.18 -45.56 -21.75
C ASP A 423 -76.60 -46.94 -22.26
N ARG A 424 -75.76 -47.96 -22.09
CA ARG A 424 -76.11 -49.36 -22.34
C ARG A 424 -77.26 -49.83 -21.44
N LEU A 425 -77.16 -49.60 -20.12
CA LEU A 425 -78.20 -49.96 -19.16
C LEU A 425 -79.51 -49.23 -19.44
N LEU A 426 -79.47 -47.96 -19.87
CA LEU A 426 -80.66 -47.22 -20.31
C LEU A 426 -81.26 -47.82 -21.58
N GLY A 427 -80.43 -48.29 -22.52
CA GLY A 427 -80.87 -49.02 -23.70
C GLY A 427 -81.56 -50.34 -23.35
N GLU A 428 -80.96 -51.14 -22.45
CA GLU A 428 -81.53 -52.39 -21.94
C GLU A 428 -82.86 -52.13 -21.20
N LEU A 429 -82.93 -51.10 -20.36
CA LEU A 429 -84.16 -50.71 -19.67
C LEU A 429 -85.27 -50.29 -20.64
N ARG A 430 -84.94 -49.60 -21.75
CA ARG A 430 -85.93 -49.28 -22.80
C ARG A 430 -86.45 -50.53 -23.49
N LEU A 431 -85.59 -51.49 -23.79
CA LEU A 431 -85.99 -52.78 -24.38
C LEU A 431 -86.90 -53.56 -23.44
N GLU A 432 -86.58 -53.62 -22.14
CA GLU A 432 -87.42 -54.27 -21.14
C GLU A 432 -88.76 -53.55 -20.94
N ARG A 433 -88.79 -52.22 -21.01
CA ARG A 433 -90.05 -51.46 -21.00
C ARG A 433 -90.93 -51.78 -22.20
N MET A 434 -90.35 -51.86 -23.40
CA MET A 434 -91.09 -52.27 -24.60
C MET A 434 -91.61 -53.71 -24.46
N ARG A 435 -90.80 -54.65 -23.95
CA ARG A 435 -91.24 -56.03 -23.68
C ARG A 435 -92.40 -56.08 -22.67
N LEU A 436 -92.34 -55.27 -21.61
CA LEU A 436 -93.42 -55.17 -20.64
C LEU A 436 -94.69 -54.53 -21.22
N GLU A 437 -94.55 -53.55 -22.10
CA GLU A 437 -95.66 -52.94 -22.84
C GLU A 437 -96.31 -53.96 -23.79
N ASP A 438 -95.50 -54.75 -24.52
CA ASP A 438 -95.99 -55.84 -25.37
C ASP A 438 -96.73 -56.90 -24.56
N VAL A 439 -96.15 -57.38 -23.44
CA VAL A 439 -96.81 -58.35 -22.55
C VAL A 439 -98.09 -57.78 -21.93
N ARG A 440 -98.13 -56.48 -21.61
CA ARG A 440 -99.37 -55.82 -21.15
C ARG A 440 -100.41 -55.77 -22.25
N ALA A 441 -100.03 -55.45 -23.48
CA ALA A 441 -100.92 -55.46 -24.63
C ALA A 441 -101.47 -56.86 -24.90
N GLU A 442 -100.63 -57.91 -24.82
CA GLU A 442 -101.06 -59.31 -24.91
C GLU A 442 -102.03 -59.69 -23.78
N LEU A 443 -101.78 -59.24 -22.56
CA LEU A 443 -102.65 -59.51 -21.41
C LEU A 443 -103.99 -58.75 -21.49
N GLU A 444 -103.99 -57.52 -22.02
CA GLU A 444 -105.20 -56.77 -22.32
C GLU A 444 -106.00 -57.41 -23.45
N ALA A 445 -105.33 -57.88 -24.51
CA ALA A 445 -105.96 -58.65 -25.58
C ALA A 445 -106.59 -59.95 -25.05
N ALA A 446 -105.87 -60.71 -24.23
CA ALA A 446 -106.39 -61.93 -23.61
C ALA A 446 -107.57 -61.65 -22.65
N ARG A 447 -107.55 -60.52 -21.92
CA ARG A 447 -108.69 -60.08 -21.10
C ARG A 447 -109.88 -59.68 -21.95
N ALA A 448 -109.67 -59.00 -23.08
CA ALA A 448 -110.72 -58.64 -24.02
C ALA A 448 -111.34 -59.89 -24.66
N GLU A 449 -110.52 -60.87 -25.05
CA GLU A 449 -110.99 -62.18 -25.54
C GLU A 449 -111.77 -62.94 -24.46
N ALA A 450 -111.28 -62.98 -23.22
CA ALA A 450 -112.00 -63.59 -22.11
C ALA A 450 -113.32 -62.88 -21.82
N ALA A 451 -113.39 -61.55 -21.93
CA ALA A 451 -114.62 -60.78 -21.81
C ALA A 451 -115.61 -61.12 -22.95
N GLN A 452 -115.15 -61.19 -24.20
CA GLN A 452 -115.97 -61.62 -25.33
C GLN A 452 -116.48 -63.06 -25.18
N LEU A 453 -115.65 -63.97 -24.65
CA LEU A 453 -116.07 -65.35 -24.37
C LEU A 453 -117.12 -65.41 -23.25
N ARG A 454 -117.01 -64.56 -22.22
CA ARG A 454 -118.05 -64.42 -21.19
C ARG A 454 -119.33 -63.83 -21.75
N GLU A 455 -119.27 -62.80 -22.58
CA GLU A 455 -120.45 -62.24 -23.26
C GLU A 455 -121.13 -63.28 -24.15
N ARG A 456 -120.35 -64.10 -24.88
CA ARG A 456 -120.89 -65.21 -25.67
C ARG A 456 -121.52 -66.30 -24.81
N ALA A 457 -120.90 -66.64 -23.68
CA ALA A 457 -121.44 -67.60 -22.72
C ALA A 457 -122.75 -67.09 -22.09
N VAL A 458 -122.80 -65.83 -21.65
CA VAL A 458 -124.01 -65.18 -21.13
C VAL A 458 -125.09 -65.08 -22.21
N ALA A 459 -124.73 -64.75 -23.45
CA ALA A 459 -125.68 -64.73 -24.57
C ALA A 459 -126.18 -66.13 -24.97
N ALA A 460 -125.40 -67.19 -24.70
CA ALA A 460 -125.82 -68.57 -24.86
C ALA A 460 -126.74 -69.02 -23.72
N GLU A 461 -126.45 -68.65 -22.47
CA GLU A 461 -127.34 -68.89 -21.32
C GLU A 461 -128.67 -68.14 -21.45
N LEU A 462 -128.65 -66.89 -21.90
CA LEU A 462 -129.88 -66.12 -22.16
C LEU A 462 -130.72 -66.71 -23.29
N ARG A 463 -130.10 -67.36 -24.29
CA ARG A 463 -130.82 -68.14 -25.31
C ARG A 463 -131.38 -69.44 -24.74
N ALA A 464 -130.63 -70.17 -23.92
CA ALA A 464 -131.10 -71.38 -23.26
C ALA A 464 -132.26 -71.10 -22.27
N SER A 465 -132.32 -69.92 -21.66
CA SER A 465 -133.42 -69.49 -20.77
C SER A 465 -134.70 -69.04 -21.50
N ARG A 466 -134.64 -68.86 -22.83
CA ARG A 466 -135.78 -68.42 -23.66
C ARG A 466 -136.53 -69.58 -24.32
N ASP A 467 -135.95 -70.78 -24.32
CA ASP A 467 -136.48 -71.99 -24.97
C ASP A 467 -136.91 -73.08 -23.97
N GLY A 468 -137.13 -72.73 -22.69
CA GLY A 468 -137.74 -73.57 -21.66
C GLY A 468 -138.71 -72.75 -20.82
#